data_AF-A0A1L8D463-F1
#
_entry.id   AF-A0A1L8D463-F1
#
_cell.length_a   1.000
_cell.length_b   1.000
_cell.length_c   1.000
_cell.angle_alpha   90.00
_cell.angle_beta   90.00
_cell.angle_gamma   90.00
#
_symmetry.space_group_name_H-M   'P 1'
#
loop_
_entity.id
_entity.type
_entity.pdbx_description
1 polymer ?
#
loop_
_entity_poly.entity_id
_entity_poly.type
_entity_poly.pdbx_seq_one_letter_code
_entity_poly.pdbx_strand_id
1 'polypeptide(L)' 'PEELEKLGAGSLRRCMQEGDIEEGSLMAGQIAGLIKEIKPVKEIIEEIISEAKEIMKRIARELNE' A
#
# COMPACT_ATOMS: atom_id res chain seq x y z
N PRO A 1 7.55 14.29 -25.62
CA PRO A 1 8.29 13.27 -24.83
C PRO A 1 9.19 13.92 -23.78
N GLU A 2 10.10 14.80 -24.19
CA GLU A 2 11.07 15.45 -23.31
C GLU A 2 10.43 16.32 -22.21
N GLU A 3 9.33 17.01 -22.50
CA GLU A 3 8.60 17.79 -21.48
C GLU A 3 7.92 16.91 -20.42
N LEU A 4 7.39 15.74 -20.81
CA LEU A 4 6.82 14.77 -19.87
C LEU A 4 7.90 14.19 -18.95
N GLU A 5 9.08 13.93 -19.48
CA GLU A 5 10.23 13.48 -18.67
C GLU A 5 10.68 14.58 -17.69
N LYS A 6 10.72 15.84 -18.12
CA LYS A 6 11.03 16.98 -17.24
C LYS A 6 10.01 17.13 -16.11
N LEU A 7 8.72 16.90 -16.38
CA LEU A 7 7.66 16.91 -15.36
C LEU A 7 7.81 15.75 -14.36
N GLY A 8 8.13 14.55 -14.85
CA GLY A 8 8.30 13.35 -14.02
C GLY A 8 9.62 13.31 -13.24
N ALA A 9 10.66 14.01 -13.71
CA ALA A 9 11.98 13.98 -13.10
C ALA A 9 11.92 14.47 -11.64
N GLY A 10 12.28 13.57 -10.71
CA GLY A 10 12.37 13.87 -9.29
C GLY A 10 11.03 14.03 -8.56
N SER A 11 9.87 13.89 -9.24
CA SER A 11 8.55 14.10 -8.64
C SER A 11 8.26 13.14 -7.49
N LEU A 12 8.70 11.88 -7.59
CA LEU A 12 8.59 10.90 -6.50
C LEU A 12 9.38 11.35 -5.26
N ARG A 13 10.61 11.85 -5.45
CA ARG A 13 11.45 12.29 -4.33
C ARG A 13 10.84 13.50 -3.62
N ARG A 14 10.33 14.49 -4.36
CA ARG A 14 9.66 15.66 -3.79
C ARG A 14 8.48 15.25 -2.91
N CYS A 15 7.64 14.33 -3.40
CA CYS A 15 6.52 13.84 -2.60
C CYS A 15 6.98 13.06 -1.35
N MET A 16 7.84 12.06 -1.53
CA MET A 16 8.18 11.10 -0.45
C MET A 16 9.12 11.68 0.62
N GLN A 17 10.03 12.58 0.25
CA GLN A 17 11.01 13.15 1.19
C GLN A 17 10.64 14.55 1.65
N GLU A 18 10.07 15.38 0.76
CA GLU A 18 9.84 16.80 1.02
C GLU A 18 8.37 17.10 1.35
N GLY A 19 7.47 16.12 1.17
CA GLY A 19 6.04 16.25 1.51
C GLY A 19 5.21 17.02 0.49
N ASP A 20 5.74 17.22 -0.72
CA ASP A 20 5.02 17.88 -1.83
C ASP A 20 3.99 16.93 -2.44
N ILE A 21 2.74 17.03 -1.98
CA ILE A 21 1.61 16.21 -2.45
C ILE A 21 0.86 16.84 -3.63
N GLU A 22 1.13 18.09 -3.96
CA GLU A 22 0.44 18.84 -5.04
C GLU A 22 1.19 18.66 -6.38
N GLU A 23 2.51 18.85 -6.37
CA GLU A 23 3.37 18.82 -7.57
C GLU A 23 4.31 17.59 -7.59
N GLY A 24 4.26 16.77 -6.55
CA GLY A 24 4.99 15.51 -6.43
C GLY A 24 4.16 14.30 -6.86
N SER A 25 4.83 13.16 -7.06
CA SER A 25 4.17 11.90 -7.41
C SER A 25 3.91 11.07 -6.14
N LEU A 26 2.67 11.12 -5.65
CA LEU A 26 2.20 10.27 -4.55
C LEU A 26 1.84 8.87 -5.09
N MET A 27 2.83 7.98 -5.15
CA MET A 27 2.63 6.61 -5.62
C MET A 27 1.95 5.75 -4.54
N ALA A 28 0.69 5.39 -4.75
CA ALA A 28 -0.06 4.45 -3.92
C ALA A 28 -0.99 3.57 -4.78
N GLY A 29 -1.19 2.31 -4.37
CA GLY A 29 -2.14 1.42 -5.02
C GLY A 29 -3.59 1.69 -4.58
N GLN A 30 -4.57 1.15 -5.32
CA GLN A 30 -6.00 1.34 -5.02
C GLN A 30 -6.39 0.88 -3.61
N ILE A 31 -5.67 -0.09 -3.04
CA ILE A 31 -5.89 -0.62 -1.68
C ILE A 31 -5.64 0.42 -0.58
N ALA A 32 -4.97 1.55 -0.88
CA ALA A 32 -4.63 2.58 0.10
C ALA A 32 -5.84 3.09 0.88
N GLY A 33 -7.03 3.10 0.27
CA GLY A 33 -8.27 3.49 0.95
C GLY A 33 -8.69 2.58 2.11
N LEU A 34 -8.15 1.35 2.19
CA LEU A 34 -8.39 0.41 3.29
C LEU A 34 -7.40 0.58 4.45
N ILE A 35 -6.30 1.31 4.27
CA ILE A 35 -5.30 1.55 5.33
C ILE A 35 -5.82 2.66 6.24
N LYS A 36 -6.13 2.32 7.49
CA LYS A 36 -6.74 3.25 8.48
C LYS A 36 -5.81 3.67 9.61
N GLU A 37 -4.62 3.09 9.66
CA GLU A 37 -3.70 3.27 10.78
C GLU A 37 -2.24 3.05 10.33
N ILE A 38 -1.32 3.64 11.08
CA ILE A 38 0.13 3.49 10.88
C ILE A 38 0.62 2.46 11.89
N LYS A 39 1.24 1.38 11.40
CA LYS A 39 1.72 0.26 12.23
C LYS A 39 3.22 0.04 12.10
N PRO A 40 3.88 -0.51 13.13
CA PRO A 40 5.19 -1.12 13.00
C PRO A 40 5.19 -2.22 11.93
N VAL A 41 6.29 -2.35 11.19
CA VAL A 41 6.44 -3.37 10.12
C VAL A 41 6.14 -4.78 10.61
N LYS A 42 6.55 -5.10 11.84
CA LYS A 42 6.29 -6.40 12.46
C LYS A 42 4.80 -6.70 12.55
N GLU A 43 4.01 -5.75 13.04
CA GLU A 43 2.57 -5.92 13.23
C GLU A 43 1.85 -6.10 11.88
N ILE A 44 2.23 -5.31 10.86
CA ILE A 44 1.68 -5.46 9.50
C ILE A 44 1.86 -6.89 8.99
N ILE A 45 3.06 -7.44 9.12
CA ILE A 45 3.37 -8.79 8.63
C ILE A 45 2.60 -9.84 9.45
N GLU A 46 2.61 -9.74 10.77
CA GLU A 46 1.95 -10.69 11.66
C GLU A 46 0.44 -10.73 11.44
N GLU A 47 -0.21 -9.57 11.27
CA GLU A 47 -1.64 -9.46 10.98
C GLU A 47 -1.99 -10.08 9.63
N ILE A 48 -1.30 -9.72 8.55
CA ILE A 48 -1.56 -10.28 7.21
C ILE A 48 -1.50 -11.81 7.23
N ILE A 49 -0.49 -12.38 7.89
CA ILE A 49 -0.31 -13.83 7.97
C ILE A 49 -1.39 -14.48 8.86
N SER A 50 -1.74 -13.84 9.98
CA SER A 50 -2.78 -14.32 10.90
C SER A 50 -4.15 -14.33 10.23
N GLU A 51 -4.54 -13.22 9.60
CA GLU A 51 -5.80 -13.09 8.86
C GLU A 51 -5.89 -14.10 7.71
N ALA A 52 -4.81 -14.28 6.94
CA ALA A 52 -4.77 -15.28 5.89
C ALA A 52 -5.03 -16.69 6.42
N LYS A 53 -4.44 -17.07 7.57
CA LYS A 53 -4.68 -18.38 8.20
C LYS A 53 -6.14 -18.54 8.63
N GLU A 54 -6.74 -17.52 9.22
CA GLU A 54 -8.15 -17.57 9.63
C GLU A 54 -9.10 -17.66 8.44
N ILE A 55 -8.82 -16.91 7.37
CA ILE A 55 -9.57 -17.00 6.11
C ILE A 55 -9.46 -18.40 5.51
N MET A 56 -8.25 -18.98 5.44
CA MET A 56 -8.06 -20.34 4.92
C MET A 56 -8.81 -21.38 5.76
N LYS A 57 -8.79 -21.28 7.10
CA LYS A 57 -9.57 -22.16 7.97
C LYS A 57 -11.07 -22.01 7.76
N ARG A 58 -11.56 -20.78 7.55
CA ARG A 58 -12.98 -20.53 7.26
C ARG A 58 -13.38 -21.19 5.93
N ILE A 59 -12.62 -20.94 4.87
CA ILE A 59 -12.87 -21.53 3.54
C ILE A 59 -12.83 -23.06 3.63
N ALA A 60 -11.86 -23.64 4.34
CA ALA A 60 -11.77 -25.09 4.51
C ALA A 60 -12.99 -25.67 5.23
N ARG A 61 -13.54 -24.98 6.24
CA ARG A 61 -14.79 -25.42 6.90
C ARG A 61 -15.98 -25.36 5.94
N GLU A 62 -16.15 -24.25 5.26
CA GLU A 62 -17.25 -24.02 4.29
C GLU A 62 -17.23 -25.02 3.12
N LEU A 63 -16.05 -25.55 2.74
CA LEU A 63 -15.93 -26.58 1.70
C LEU A 63 -16.17 -28.01 2.17
N ASN A 64 -16.11 -28.26 3.48
CA ASN A 64 -16.34 -29.58 4.08
C ASN A 64 -17.79 -29.76 4.60
N GLU A 65 -18.60 -28.69 4.52
CA GLU A 65 -20.04 -28.67 4.76
C GLU A 65 -20.82 -28.87 3.45
#